data_AF-A0A2I0NVG5-F1
#
_entry.id   AF-A0A2I0NVG5-F1
#
_cell.length_a   1.000
_cell.length_b   1.000
_cell.length_c   1.000
_cell.angle_alpha   90.00
_cell.angle_beta   90.00
_cell.angle_gamma   90.00
#
_symmetry.space_group_name_H-M   'P 1'
#
loop_
_entity.id
_entity.type
_entity.pdbx_description
1 polymer ?
#
loop_
_entity_poly.entity_id
_entity_poly.type
_entity_poly.pdbx_seq_one_letter_code
_entity_poly.pdbx_strand_id
1 'polypeptide(L)'
;VSNLRFKSIDEKITNKRFNSMRIFSLTRESLMRHTLALFSLPIVTSNGKVRSVDNPRGNALEYLCGFNYKASTLDMHIRDLKYLQMSNLLIETTAKFWIDFWNSRTKFDNIFACYYIDGNTKALWSSKPCHKGKVTMLGRVMNCLEQVFIHDGKGHPLYFQTFNGHADFGENALKMFDQISKYLEKNTDLGNQFAVNRILIMDAAGNGVSTLREMTKSGYNFITMLDSNQINDRKVKFVSEKKKYEFGDAFLTEYTIELEDSLEKGYIYATRAVQVNWDNGRTCVLITSLPQSIFSTDNVVKSYFDRWPAQELSFKDMKSGVNINRIVGFTKKLIDNEKVLLKIEELQGATNRIEKELELPLKKIKGIERTLQLKIDEERIYRERSIVAKGERKLSELDAKNLKDIQSEINSLKRKIKSIEMDDEKSFNSLKNKKSELARIIDKKKIYSVDVELDQIMTCFKISFANIC
;
A
#
# COMPACT_ATOMS: atom_id res chain seq x y z
N VAL A 1 11.69 -19.98 25.19
CA VAL A 1 11.37 -18.55 25.46
C VAL A 1 11.32 -17.65 24.20
N SER A 2 11.71 -18.11 23.00
CA SER A 2 11.83 -17.23 21.81
C SER A 2 10.61 -17.16 20.86
N ASN A 3 9.61 -18.04 20.97
CA ASN A 3 8.57 -18.16 19.92
C ASN A 3 7.38 -17.18 20.05
N LEU A 4 7.23 -16.49 21.19
CA LEU A 4 6.14 -15.54 21.44
C LEU A 4 6.51 -14.09 21.10
N ARG A 5 7.79 -13.72 21.05
CA ARG A 5 8.22 -12.31 20.93
C ARG A 5 7.67 -11.62 19.69
N PHE A 6 7.66 -12.31 18.55
CA PHE A 6 7.25 -11.75 17.26
C PHE A 6 5.81 -12.05 16.87
N LYS A 7 5.05 -12.82 17.66
CA LYS A 7 3.64 -13.09 17.40
C LYS A 7 2.78 -11.83 17.47
N SER A 8 1.68 -11.86 16.75
CA SER A 8 0.62 -10.83 16.77
C SER A 8 0.08 -10.60 18.17
N ILE A 9 -0.57 -9.45 18.39
CA ILE A 9 -1.22 -9.14 19.66
C ILE A 9 -2.35 -10.14 19.95
N ASP A 10 -3.16 -10.47 18.96
CA ASP A 10 -4.30 -11.40 19.13
C ASP A 10 -3.85 -12.72 19.77
N GLU A 11 -2.71 -13.27 19.32
CA GLU A 11 -2.13 -14.49 19.88
C GLU A 11 -1.52 -14.30 21.28
N LYS A 12 -1.10 -13.08 21.63
CA LYS A 12 -0.48 -12.78 22.92
C LYS A 12 -1.49 -12.46 24.00
N ILE A 13 -2.65 -11.90 23.64
CA ILE A 13 -3.70 -11.51 24.57
C ILE A 13 -4.35 -12.74 25.22
N THR A 14 -4.50 -13.85 24.50
CA THR A 14 -5.22 -15.04 24.99
C THR A 14 -4.71 -15.55 26.35
N ASN A 15 -3.43 -15.37 26.65
CA ASN A 15 -2.81 -15.82 27.91
C ASN A 15 -2.38 -14.66 28.82
N LYS A 16 -2.83 -13.43 28.55
CA LYS A 16 -2.39 -12.23 29.29
C LYS A 16 -3.25 -12.03 30.54
N ARG A 17 -2.59 -11.93 31.70
CA ARG A 17 -3.23 -11.51 32.95
C ARG A 17 -3.35 -9.99 32.98
N PHE A 18 -4.53 -9.47 32.66
CA PHE A 18 -4.77 -8.02 32.63
C PHE A 18 -4.59 -7.36 33.99
N ASN A 19 -5.05 -8.01 35.07
CA ASN A 19 -4.96 -7.48 36.44
C ASN A 19 -3.51 -7.23 36.92
N SER A 20 -2.52 -7.85 36.28
CA SER A 20 -1.10 -7.64 36.61
C SER A 20 -0.44 -6.53 35.76
N MET A 21 -1.19 -5.84 34.90
CA MET A 21 -0.67 -4.75 34.08
C MET A 21 -0.58 -3.48 34.91
N ARG A 22 0.52 -2.74 34.75
CA ARG A 22 0.79 -1.55 35.57
C ARG A 22 -0.24 -0.46 35.31
N ILE A 23 -0.76 -0.37 34.09
CA ILE A 23 -1.74 0.66 33.72
C ILE A 23 -2.98 0.71 34.63
N PHE A 24 -3.41 -0.43 35.20
CA PHE A 24 -4.57 -0.49 36.11
C PHE A 24 -4.25 -0.07 37.55
N SER A 25 -2.98 0.00 37.94
CA SER A 25 -2.56 0.50 39.26
C SER A 25 -2.12 1.96 39.24
N LEU A 26 -2.09 2.60 38.07
CA LEU A 26 -1.73 4.01 37.93
C LEU A 26 -2.93 4.92 38.26
N THR A 27 -2.65 6.02 38.96
CA THR A 27 -3.61 7.10 39.13
C THR A 27 -3.86 7.81 37.80
N ARG A 28 -4.99 8.52 37.69
CA ARG A 28 -5.31 9.36 36.51
C ARG A 28 -4.18 10.33 36.18
N GLU A 29 -3.63 10.99 37.20
CA GLU A 29 -2.52 11.92 37.04
C GLU A 29 -1.27 11.21 36.49
N SER A 30 -0.95 10.02 37.02
CA SER A 30 0.18 9.24 36.52
C SER A 30 -0.01 8.85 35.06
N LEU A 31 -1.22 8.42 34.67
CA LEU A 31 -1.54 8.11 33.27
C LEU A 31 -1.36 9.33 32.36
N MET A 32 -1.81 10.51 32.79
CA MET A 32 -1.63 11.75 32.06
C MET A 32 -0.13 12.07 31.88
N ARG A 33 0.69 11.94 32.93
CA ARG A 33 2.14 12.19 32.84
C ARG A 33 2.85 11.21 31.90
N HIS A 34 2.50 9.92 31.93
CA HIS A 34 3.06 8.95 30.98
C HIS A 34 2.65 9.28 29.54
N THR A 35 1.39 9.65 29.32
CA THR A 35 0.86 10.05 28.01
C THR A 35 1.58 11.29 27.49
N LEU A 36 1.76 12.30 28.36
CA LEU A 36 2.47 13.53 28.03
C LEU A 36 3.95 13.28 27.72
N ALA A 37 4.59 12.33 28.41
CA ALA A 37 5.94 11.90 28.08
C ALA A 37 6.05 11.27 26.68
N LEU A 38 5.06 10.45 26.28
CA LEU A 38 5.01 9.87 24.93
C LEU A 38 4.75 10.94 23.85
N PHE A 39 3.83 11.86 24.12
CA PHE A 39 3.56 13.03 23.30
C PHE A 39 4.83 13.87 23.09
N SER A 40 5.66 14.03 24.12
CA SER A 40 6.87 14.85 24.12
C SER A 40 8.10 14.20 23.46
N LEU A 41 8.00 12.94 22.99
CA LEU A 41 9.13 12.23 22.37
C LEU A 41 9.83 12.98 21.23
N PRO A 42 9.13 13.72 20.34
CA PRO A 42 9.78 14.51 19.29
C PRO A 42 10.76 15.57 19.83
N ILE A 43 10.49 16.13 21.01
CA ILE A 43 11.35 17.16 21.64
C ILE A 43 12.58 16.50 22.27
N VAL A 44 12.35 15.42 23.02
CA VAL A 44 13.38 14.84 23.89
C VAL A 44 14.22 13.76 23.20
N THR A 45 13.86 13.36 21.98
CA THR A 45 14.61 12.36 21.20
C THR A 45 14.83 12.83 19.77
N SER A 46 16.07 12.72 19.27
CA SER A 46 16.39 13.07 17.88
C SER A 46 15.77 12.12 16.85
N ASN A 47 15.16 11.03 17.29
CA ASN A 47 14.69 9.96 16.41
C ASN A 47 13.25 9.50 16.67
N GLY A 48 12.55 10.14 17.62
CA GLY A 48 11.19 9.77 18.04
C GLY A 48 11.10 8.42 18.74
N LYS A 49 12.21 7.78 19.15
CA LYS A 49 12.21 6.46 19.77
C LYS A 49 12.34 6.57 21.28
N VAL A 50 11.46 5.87 21.98
CA VAL A 50 11.47 5.72 23.45
C VAL A 50 12.83 5.28 23.98
N ARG A 51 13.52 4.36 23.30
CA ARG A 51 14.87 3.89 23.70
C ARG A 51 15.92 5.02 23.79
N SER A 52 15.68 6.15 23.14
CA SER A 52 16.60 7.29 23.11
C SER A 52 16.30 8.33 24.18
N VAL A 53 15.28 8.08 25.01
CA VAL A 53 14.96 8.89 26.19
C VAL A 53 16.05 8.77 27.27
N ASP A 54 16.83 7.69 27.32
CA ASP A 54 17.89 7.58 28.33
C ASP A 54 19.14 8.45 28.00
N ASN A 55 19.15 9.15 26.86
CA ASN A 55 20.18 10.12 26.51
C ASN A 55 20.00 11.44 27.30
N PRO A 56 21.01 12.31 27.39
CA PRO A 56 20.92 13.57 28.16
C PRO A 56 19.71 14.46 27.81
N ARG A 57 19.29 14.49 26.54
CA ARG A 57 18.08 15.23 26.10
C ARG A 57 16.79 14.71 26.73
N GLY A 58 16.72 13.44 27.11
CA GLY A 58 15.55 12.86 27.77
C GLY A 58 15.29 13.37 29.17
N ASN A 59 16.31 13.93 29.84
CA ASN A 59 16.11 14.57 31.15
C ASN A 59 15.12 15.75 31.06
N ALA A 60 14.91 16.34 29.88
CA ALA A 60 13.90 17.38 29.70
C ALA A 60 12.45 16.91 29.96
N LEU A 61 12.20 15.59 30.02
CA LEU A 61 10.89 15.06 30.43
C LEU A 61 10.48 15.51 31.83
N GLU A 62 11.44 15.76 32.73
CA GLU A 62 11.14 16.29 34.06
C GLU A 62 10.39 17.62 33.99
N TYR A 63 10.78 18.50 33.07
CA TYR A 63 10.13 19.79 32.87
C TYR A 63 8.84 19.68 32.05
N LEU A 64 8.77 18.74 31.10
CA LEU A 64 7.62 18.60 30.19
C LEU A 64 6.45 17.84 30.81
N CYS A 65 6.72 16.80 31.59
CA CYS A 65 5.68 15.95 32.20
C CYS A 65 5.82 15.78 33.71
N GLY A 66 6.67 16.57 34.37
CA GLY A 66 6.84 16.55 35.82
C GLY A 66 7.57 15.31 36.35
N PHE A 67 8.20 14.51 35.49
CA PHE A 67 8.96 13.32 35.89
C PHE A 67 9.99 12.90 34.83
N ASN A 68 11.21 12.56 35.27
CA ASN A 68 12.27 12.05 34.40
C ASN A 68 12.06 10.55 34.10
N TYR A 69 11.06 10.23 33.27
CA TYR A 69 10.79 8.84 32.89
C TYR A 69 11.94 8.23 32.10
N LYS A 70 12.27 6.98 32.42
CA LYS A 70 13.25 6.18 31.67
C LYS A 70 12.59 5.37 30.57
N ALA A 71 13.37 5.00 29.55
CA ALA A 71 12.88 4.28 28.38
C ALA A 71 12.11 2.99 28.76
N SER A 72 12.59 2.24 29.75
CA SER A 72 11.94 1.01 30.23
C SER A 72 10.54 1.23 30.78
N THR A 73 10.31 2.36 31.46
CA THR A 73 9.00 2.70 32.03
C THR A 73 8.00 3.08 30.94
N LEU A 74 8.45 3.90 29.98
CA LEU A 74 7.63 4.28 28.83
C LEU A 74 7.33 3.08 27.92
N ASP A 75 8.30 2.20 27.68
CA ASP A 75 8.11 0.97 26.90
C ASP A 75 7.08 0.04 27.54
N MET A 76 7.06 -0.05 28.88
CA MET A 76 6.04 -0.79 29.61
C MET A 76 4.65 -0.16 29.46
N HIS A 77 4.53 1.17 29.61
CA HIS A 77 3.25 1.87 29.43
C HIS A 77 2.69 1.68 28.01
N ILE A 78 3.52 1.86 26.99
CA ILE A 78 3.18 1.63 25.60
C ILE A 78 2.73 0.18 25.35
N ARG A 79 3.45 -0.77 25.94
CA ARG A 79 3.12 -2.19 25.82
C ARG A 79 1.78 -2.51 26.46
N ASP A 80 1.45 -1.87 27.57
CA ASP A 80 0.15 -2.02 28.22
C ASP A 80 -0.97 -1.47 27.31
N LEU A 81 -0.81 -0.28 26.73
CA LEU A 81 -1.77 0.26 25.75
C LEU A 81 -1.95 -0.67 24.54
N LYS A 82 -0.85 -1.22 24.03
CA LYS A 82 -0.85 -2.20 22.94
C LYS A 82 -1.64 -3.46 23.30
N TYR A 83 -1.45 -4.01 24.50
CA TYR A 83 -2.18 -5.21 24.94
C TYR A 83 -3.67 -4.95 25.20
N LEU A 84 -4.05 -3.70 25.47
CA LEU A 84 -5.44 -3.28 25.60
C LEU A 84 -6.10 -2.96 24.25
N GLN A 85 -5.39 -3.06 23.13
CA GLN A 85 -5.90 -2.76 21.78
C GLN A 85 -6.52 -1.35 21.68
N MET A 86 -5.86 -0.37 22.30
CA MET A 86 -6.35 1.02 22.44
C MET A 86 -6.25 1.86 21.17
N SER A 87 -5.62 1.37 20.10
CA SER A 87 -5.31 2.16 18.91
C SER A 87 -6.55 2.79 18.27
N ASN A 88 -7.60 2.01 18.03
CA ASN A 88 -8.82 2.50 17.40
C ASN A 88 -9.48 3.58 18.26
N LEU A 89 -9.67 3.32 19.56
CA LEU A 89 -10.25 4.30 20.48
C LEU A 89 -9.41 5.58 20.56
N LEU A 90 -8.07 5.47 20.55
CA LEU A 90 -7.19 6.63 20.54
C LEU A 90 -7.27 7.42 19.22
N ILE A 91 -7.32 6.75 18.07
CA ILE A 91 -7.51 7.41 16.77
C ILE A 91 -8.82 8.19 16.77
N GLU A 92 -9.92 7.54 17.16
CA GLU A 92 -11.25 8.16 17.20
C GLU A 92 -11.30 9.35 18.15
N THR A 93 -10.76 9.20 19.36
CA THR A 93 -10.76 10.27 20.38
C THR A 93 -9.87 11.45 19.93
N THR A 94 -8.71 11.15 19.34
CA THR A 94 -7.78 12.16 18.81
C THR A 94 -8.42 12.94 17.66
N ALA A 95 -9.07 12.24 16.74
CA ALA A 95 -9.76 12.88 15.62
C ALA A 95 -10.89 13.78 16.09
N LYS A 96 -11.76 13.30 16.99
CA LYS A 96 -12.83 14.10 17.57
C LYS A 96 -12.28 15.37 18.23
N PHE A 97 -11.24 15.22 19.06
CA PHE A 97 -10.63 16.35 19.76
C PHE A 97 -10.13 17.42 18.78
N TRP A 98 -9.36 17.03 17.74
CA TRP A 98 -8.80 17.99 16.80
C TRP A 98 -9.85 18.64 15.90
N ILE A 99 -10.86 17.88 15.46
CA ILE A 99 -12.01 18.44 14.74
C ILE A 99 -12.69 19.52 15.58
N ASP A 100 -13.01 19.24 16.84
CA ASP A 100 -13.69 20.18 17.73
C ASP A 100 -12.82 21.39 18.05
N PHE A 101 -11.53 21.16 18.30
CA PHE A 101 -10.56 22.20 18.59
C PHE A 101 -10.42 23.18 17.42
N TRP A 102 -10.26 22.67 16.20
CA TRP A 102 -10.11 23.53 15.02
C TRP A 102 -11.43 24.23 14.67
N ASN A 103 -12.56 23.51 14.69
CA ASN A 103 -13.88 24.10 14.44
C ASN A 103 -14.19 25.28 15.38
N SER A 104 -13.86 25.17 16.67
CA SER A 104 -14.06 26.26 17.64
C SER A 104 -13.24 27.52 17.35
N ARG A 105 -12.11 27.37 16.64
CA ARG A 105 -11.17 28.45 16.32
C ARG A 105 -11.38 29.00 14.92
N THR A 106 -11.93 28.20 14.02
CA THR A 106 -12.18 28.57 12.63
C THR A 106 -13.66 28.87 12.41
N LYS A 107 -14.04 30.15 12.48
CA LYS A 107 -15.39 30.62 12.11
C LYS A 107 -15.52 30.64 10.58
N PHE A 108 -15.73 29.50 9.93
CA PHE A 108 -16.08 29.45 8.51
C PHE A 108 -17.57 29.17 8.29
N ASP A 109 -18.12 29.80 7.26
CA ASP A 109 -19.46 29.54 6.74
C ASP A 109 -19.49 28.14 6.12
N ASN A 110 -20.12 27.21 6.84
CA ASN A 110 -20.06 25.75 6.63
C ASN A 110 -20.96 25.26 5.50
N ILE A 111 -20.75 25.69 4.25
CA ILE A 111 -21.39 25.01 3.10
C ILE A 111 -20.50 23.88 2.58
N PHE A 112 -19.17 24.00 2.70
CA PHE A 112 -18.20 22.98 2.25
C PHE A 112 -17.17 22.61 3.32
N ALA A 113 -16.90 21.31 3.44
CA ALA A 113 -15.74 20.79 4.17
C ALA A 113 -14.76 20.15 3.17
N CYS A 114 -13.62 20.81 2.96
CA CYS A 114 -12.53 20.29 2.13
C CYS A 114 -11.61 19.39 2.95
N TYR A 115 -11.34 18.19 2.45
CA TYR A 115 -10.43 17.23 3.07
C TYR A 115 -9.36 16.79 2.10
N TYR A 116 -8.10 16.85 2.52
CA TYR A 116 -6.98 16.31 1.76
C TYR A 116 -6.65 14.89 2.20
N ILE A 117 -6.48 13.99 1.23
CA ILE A 117 -6.22 12.57 1.48
C ILE A 117 -4.93 12.18 0.77
N ASP A 118 -4.01 11.60 1.52
CA ASP A 118 -2.76 11.11 0.95
C ASP A 118 -2.13 10.01 1.82
N GLY A 119 -1.25 9.23 1.19
CA GLY A 119 -0.55 8.10 1.77
C GLY A 119 0.90 8.45 2.13
N ASN A 120 1.32 8.08 3.34
CA ASN A 120 2.71 8.10 3.78
C ASN A 120 3.25 6.68 3.92
N THR A 121 4.17 6.31 3.03
CA THR A 121 4.81 4.99 3.05
C THR A 121 5.98 4.92 4.05
N LYS A 122 5.98 3.87 4.89
CA LYS A 122 7.03 3.54 5.86
C LYS A 122 7.81 2.30 5.40
N ALA A 123 9.13 2.41 5.28
CA ALA A 123 9.98 1.28 4.92
C ALA A 123 10.00 0.20 6.02
N LEU A 124 9.63 -1.03 5.67
CA LEU A 124 9.68 -2.19 6.55
C LEU A 124 10.86 -3.08 6.18
N TRP A 125 11.87 -3.13 7.06
CA TRP A 125 13.04 -3.98 6.86
C TRP A 125 12.79 -5.38 7.42
N SER A 126 12.70 -6.38 6.55
CA SER A 126 12.53 -7.77 6.98
C SER A 126 13.08 -8.74 5.94
N SER A 127 13.73 -9.81 6.41
CA SER A 127 14.11 -10.96 5.60
C SER A 127 12.93 -11.86 5.24
N LYS A 128 11.78 -11.67 5.88
CA LYS A 128 10.55 -12.41 5.62
C LYS A 128 9.68 -11.68 4.58
N PRO A 129 8.90 -12.41 3.76
CA PRO A 129 7.97 -11.78 2.82
C PRO A 129 6.88 -11.04 3.58
N CYS A 130 6.72 -9.75 3.28
CA CYS A 130 5.64 -8.89 3.79
C CYS A 130 5.02 -8.14 2.61
N HIS A 131 3.88 -7.48 2.85
CA HIS A 131 3.24 -6.65 1.84
C HIS A 131 4.20 -5.55 1.37
N LYS A 132 4.18 -5.28 0.05
CA LYS A 132 5.10 -4.36 -0.62
C LYS A 132 4.33 -3.17 -1.18
N GLY A 133 5.05 -2.06 -1.33
CA GLY A 133 4.60 -0.84 -1.98
C GLY A 133 5.81 -0.01 -2.41
N LYS A 134 5.58 1.01 -3.23
CA LYS A 134 6.63 1.95 -3.65
C LYS A 134 6.96 2.87 -2.49
N VAL A 135 8.15 2.75 -1.90
CA VAL A 135 8.59 3.66 -0.85
C VAL A 135 9.25 4.86 -1.50
N THR A 136 8.53 5.97 -1.63
CA THR A 136 8.95 7.17 -2.38
C THR A 136 10.30 7.70 -1.91
N MET A 137 10.54 7.77 -0.60
CA MET A 137 11.82 8.22 -0.04
C MET A 137 13.03 7.37 -0.46
N LEU A 138 12.83 6.11 -0.81
CA LEU A 138 13.90 5.18 -1.22
C LEU A 138 13.89 4.88 -2.72
N GLY A 139 12.92 5.42 -3.47
CA GLY A 139 12.80 5.22 -4.91
C GLY A 139 12.58 3.78 -5.37
N ARG A 140 12.11 2.88 -4.49
CA ARG A 140 12.00 1.44 -4.82
C ARG A 140 10.79 0.76 -4.19
N VAL A 141 10.34 -0.33 -4.82
CA VAL A 141 9.31 -1.22 -4.28
C VAL A 141 9.93 -2.15 -3.25
N MET A 142 9.45 -2.08 -2.02
CA MET A 142 9.93 -2.93 -0.92
C MET A 142 8.81 -3.19 0.09
N ASN A 143 9.09 -4.06 1.06
CA ASN A 143 8.20 -4.29 2.18
C ASN A 143 7.90 -2.94 2.87
N CYS A 144 6.63 -2.62 3.09
CA CYS A 144 6.25 -1.34 3.69
C CYS A 144 4.95 -1.43 4.49
N LEU A 145 4.71 -0.39 5.27
CA LEU A 145 3.38 -0.02 5.76
C LEU A 145 3.00 1.28 5.09
N GLU A 146 1.73 1.46 4.77
CA GLU A 146 1.21 2.74 4.27
C GLU A 146 0.27 3.33 5.30
N GLN A 147 0.45 4.61 5.58
CA GLN A 147 -0.45 5.35 6.43
C GLN A 147 -1.26 6.30 5.59
N VAL A 148 -2.58 6.13 5.57
CA VAL A 148 -3.46 7.07 4.90
C VAL A 148 -3.87 8.12 5.93
N PHE A 149 -3.76 9.40 5.57
CA PHE A 149 -4.14 10.52 6.42
C PHE A 149 -5.26 11.32 5.78
N ILE A 150 -6.10 11.89 6.63
CA ILE A 150 -7.13 12.86 6.27
C ILE A 150 -6.81 14.17 7.00
N HIS A 151 -6.61 15.22 6.23
CA HIS A 151 -6.37 16.58 6.71
C HIS A 151 -7.57 17.46 6.42
N ASP A 152 -7.79 18.51 7.21
CA ASP A 152 -8.72 19.56 6.84
C ASP A 152 -8.16 20.43 5.69
N GLY A 153 -8.99 21.35 5.19
CA GLY A 153 -8.61 22.29 4.12
C GLY A 153 -7.44 23.23 4.46
N LYS A 154 -7.01 23.28 5.73
CA LYS A 154 -5.84 24.05 6.19
C LYS A 154 -4.59 23.19 6.34
N GLY A 155 -4.69 21.87 6.18
CA GLY A 155 -3.55 20.98 6.29
C GLY A 155 -3.32 20.39 7.68
N HIS A 156 -4.29 20.54 8.60
CA HIS A 156 -4.18 19.92 9.91
C HIS A 156 -4.53 18.43 9.81
N PRO A 157 -3.66 17.50 10.21
CA PRO A 157 -3.97 16.07 10.23
C PRO A 157 -5.04 15.77 11.29
N LEU A 158 -6.19 15.27 10.84
CA LEU A 158 -7.33 14.96 11.72
C LEU A 158 -7.44 13.47 12.03
N TYR A 159 -7.24 12.63 11.03
CA TYR A 159 -7.47 11.19 11.13
C TYR A 159 -6.46 10.42 10.28
N PHE A 160 -6.20 9.17 10.66
CA PHE A 160 -5.30 8.30 9.91
C PHE A 160 -5.57 6.83 10.19
N GLN A 161 -5.13 5.96 9.29
CA GLN A 161 -5.02 4.52 9.53
C GLN A 161 -3.73 3.97 8.92
N THR A 162 -3.17 2.93 9.54
CA THR A 162 -1.97 2.24 9.03
C THR A 162 -2.36 0.90 8.41
N PHE A 163 -1.96 0.67 7.17
CA PHE A 163 -2.21 -0.54 6.40
C PHE A 163 -0.91 -1.29 6.08
N ASN A 164 -1.06 -2.57 5.77
CA ASN A 164 0.04 -3.42 5.34
C ASN A 164 0.27 -3.30 3.83
N GLY A 165 1.46 -2.86 3.42
CA GLY A 165 1.78 -2.63 2.01
C GLY A 165 1.15 -1.36 1.48
N HIS A 166 0.67 -1.43 0.23
CA HIS A 166 -0.08 -0.35 -0.39
C HIS A 166 -1.56 -0.40 0.03
N ALA A 167 -2.09 0.71 0.51
CA ALA A 167 -3.50 0.88 0.82
C ALA A 167 -4.28 1.18 -0.47
N ASP A 168 -5.33 0.42 -0.74
CA ASP A 168 -6.24 0.76 -1.83
C ASP A 168 -7.04 2.01 -1.43
N PHE A 169 -6.81 3.10 -2.16
CA PHE A 169 -7.43 4.40 -1.87
C PHE A 169 -8.95 4.37 -2.02
N GLY A 170 -9.53 3.58 -2.94
CA GLY A 170 -10.98 3.58 -3.14
C GLY A 170 -11.72 3.00 -1.93
N GLU A 171 -11.48 1.73 -1.64
CA GLU A 171 -12.20 1.02 -0.59
C GLU A 171 -11.85 1.52 0.82
N ASN A 172 -10.57 1.78 1.09
CA ASN A 172 -10.14 2.14 2.44
C ASN A 172 -10.38 3.62 2.76
N ALA A 173 -10.20 4.55 1.80
CA ALA A 173 -10.46 5.94 2.08
C ALA A 173 -11.94 6.17 2.36
N LEU A 174 -12.86 5.59 1.57
CA LEU A 174 -14.30 5.71 1.83
C LEU A 174 -14.69 5.25 3.23
N LYS A 175 -14.20 4.09 3.67
CA LYS A 175 -14.43 3.61 5.05
C LYS A 175 -13.91 4.58 6.10
N MET A 176 -12.72 5.16 5.89
CA MET A 176 -12.15 6.16 6.81
C MET A 176 -12.99 7.44 6.83
N PHE A 177 -13.52 7.89 5.68
CA PHE A 177 -14.41 9.04 5.62
C PHE A 177 -15.74 8.79 6.30
N ASP A 178 -16.36 7.63 6.11
CA ASP A 178 -17.60 7.30 6.81
C ASP A 178 -17.41 7.30 8.33
N GLN A 179 -16.23 6.92 8.80
CA GLN A 179 -15.88 7.03 10.21
C GLN A 179 -15.74 8.49 10.66
N ILE A 180 -15.04 9.34 9.90
CA ILE A 180 -14.93 10.78 10.21
C ILE A 180 -16.28 11.50 10.15
N SER A 181 -17.09 11.21 9.12
CA SER A 181 -18.40 11.83 8.89
C SER A 181 -19.34 11.62 10.07
N LYS A 182 -19.31 10.45 10.70
CA LYS A 182 -20.07 10.17 11.94
C LYS A 182 -19.71 11.10 13.10
N TYR A 183 -18.48 11.61 13.16
CA TYR A 183 -18.08 12.57 14.20
C TYR A 183 -18.52 13.99 13.84
N LEU A 184 -18.43 14.36 12.56
CA LEU A 184 -18.85 15.68 12.08
C LEU A 184 -20.38 15.88 12.22
N GLU A 185 -21.16 14.83 11.96
CA GLU A 185 -22.63 14.86 12.10
C GLU A 185 -23.09 15.00 13.55
N LYS A 186 -22.30 14.51 14.52
CA LYS A 186 -22.64 14.62 15.95
C LYS A 186 -22.28 15.97 16.57
N ASN A 187 -21.32 16.68 15.98
CA ASN A 187 -20.77 17.92 16.55
C ASN A 187 -21.28 19.18 15.82
N THR A 188 -22.19 19.03 14.87
CA THR A 188 -22.89 20.14 14.21
C THR A 188 -24.24 20.37 14.89
N ASP A 189 -24.24 21.14 16.00
CA ASP A 189 -25.46 21.66 16.64
C ASP A 189 -26.20 22.71 15.78
N LEU A 190 -25.68 23.03 14.59
CA LEU A 190 -26.36 23.80 13.55
C LEU A 190 -27.35 22.87 12.82
N GLY A 191 -28.45 22.56 13.50
CA GLY A 191 -29.39 21.53 13.10
C GLY A 191 -29.89 21.67 11.66
N ASN A 192 -29.92 20.55 10.93
CA ASN A 192 -30.76 20.20 9.77
C ASN A 192 -31.02 21.25 8.64
N GLN A 193 -30.47 22.45 8.68
CA GLN A 193 -30.76 23.53 7.73
C GLN A 193 -29.68 23.68 6.66
N PHE A 194 -28.48 23.12 6.87
CA PHE A 194 -27.43 23.07 5.85
C PHE A 194 -26.78 21.68 5.80
N ALA A 195 -27.03 20.94 4.72
CA ALA A 195 -26.22 19.77 4.40
C ALA A 195 -24.83 20.24 3.96
N VAL A 196 -23.82 20.04 4.80
CA VAL A 196 -22.43 20.38 4.46
C VAL A 196 -21.96 19.46 3.32
N ASN A 197 -21.62 20.04 2.18
CA ASN A 197 -21.03 19.29 1.07
C ASN A 197 -19.57 18.97 1.38
N ARG A 198 -19.19 17.71 1.29
CA ARG A 198 -17.83 17.25 1.61
C ARG A 198 -17.03 17.05 0.33
N ILE A 199 -15.88 17.72 0.22
CA ILE A 199 -15.00 17.66 -0.95
C ILE A 199 -13.72 16.92 -0.58
N LEU A 200 -13.50 15.78 -1.21
CA LEU A 200 -12.30 14.96 -1.08
C LEU A 200 -11.30 15.35 -2.17
N ILE A 201 -10.13 15.81 -1.75
CA ILE A 201 -9.07 16.23 -2.66
C ILE A 201 -7.95 15.20 -2.56
N MET A 202 -7.63 14.57 -3.68
CA MET A 202 -6.69 13.45 -3.75
C MET A 202 -5.68 13.63 -4.88
N ASP A 203 -4.53 12.99 -4.74
CA ASP A 203 -3.53 12.94 -5.80
C ASP A 203 -4.06 12.21 -7.05
N ALA A 204 -3.34 12.34 -8.18
CA ALA A 204 -3.67 11.72 -9.45
C ALA A 204 -3.84 10.19 -9.35
N ALA A 205 -3.18 9.53 -8.38
CA ALA A 205 -3.37 8.11 -8.14
C ALA A 205 -4.82 7.69 -7.80
N GLY A 206 -5.66 8.63 -7.35
CA GLY A 206 -7.08 8.41 -7.04
C GLY A 206 -8.05 8.58 -8.22
N ASN A 207 -7.55 8.80 -9.44
CA ASN A 207 -8.39 9.15 -10.60
C ASN A 207 -9.08 7.96 -11.31
N GLY A 208 -9.03 6.76 -10.75
CA GLY A 208 -9.65 5.57 -11.32
C GLY A 208 -11.18 5.66 -11.36
N VAL A 209 -11.80 5.35 -12.50
CA VAL A 209 -13.25 5.45 -12.70
C VAL A 209 -14.05 4.66 -11.66
N SER A 210 -13.59 3.46 -11.27
CA SER A 210 -14.21 2.67 -10.20
C SER A 210 -14.29 3.44 -8.89
N THR A 211 -13.20 4.10 -8.48
CA THR A 211 -13.12 4.95 -7.28
C THR A 211 -14.04 6.16 -7.38
N LEU A 212 -14.05 6.86 -8.52
CA LEU A 212 -14.92 8.02 -8.74
C LEU A 212 -16.40 7.64 -8.66
N ARG A 213 -16.78 6.48 -9.21
CA ARG A 213 -18.15 5.93 -9.12
C ARG A 213 -18.55 5.68 -7.67
N GLU A 214 -17.69 5.04 -6.89
CA GLU A 214 -17.97 4.75 -5.48
C GLU A 214 -18.12 6.02 -4.63
N MET A 215 -17.28 7.03 -4.87
CA MET A 215 -17.39 8.34 -4.19
C MET A 215 -18.69 9.05 -4.52
N THR A 216 -19.07 9.08 -5.81
CA THR A 216 -20.32 9.71 -6.26
C THR A 216 -21.54 9.00 -5.64
N LYS A 217 -21.53 7.66 -5.58
CA LYS A 217 -22.60 6.88 -4.94
C LYS A 217 -22.72 7.13 -3.44
N SER A 218 -21.62 7.46 -2.78
CA SER A 218 -21.54 7.69 -1.34
C SER A 218 -21.92 9.12 -0.93
N GLY A 219 -22.28 9.99 -1.89
CA GLY A 219 -22.65 11.39 -1.63
C GLY A 219 -21.46 12.31 -1.35
N TYR A 220 -20.23 11.84 -1.56
CA TYR A 220 -19.01 12.65 -1.45
C TYR A 220 -18.69 13.30 -2.79
N ASN A 221 -18.20 14.54 -2.73
CA ASN A 221 -17.63 15.20 -3.89
C ASN A 221 -16.12 14.99 -3.95
N PHE A 222 -15.53 15.00 -5.15
CA PHE A 222 -14.09 14.84 -5.32
C PHE A 222 -13.46 15.95 -6.15
N ILE A 223 -12.15 16.15 -5.97
CA ILE A 223 -11.26 16.86 -6.88
C ILE A 223 -9.97 16.04 -7.01
N THR A 224 -9.59 15.67 -8.23
CA THR A 224 -8.32 14.98 -8.51
C THR A 224 -7.74 15.40 -9.86
N MET A 225 -6.51 14.98 -10.17
CA MET A 225 -5.84 15.28 -11.43
C MET A 225 -5.83 14.06 -12.35
N LEU A 226 -6.02 14.28 -13.65
CA LEU A 226 -5.82 13.27 -14.69
C LEU A 226 -4.38 13.22 -15.15
N ASP A 227 -3.90 12.02 -15.43
CA ASP A 227 -2.62 11.81 -16.10
C ASP A 227 -2.71 12.18 -17.58
N SER A 228 -1.57 12.62 -18.14
CA SER A 228 -1.47 13.02 -19.55
C SER A 228 -1.96 11.97 -20.55
N ASN A 229 -1.81 10.69 -20.24
CA ASN A 229 -2.25 9.57 -21.09
C ASN A 229 -3.77 9.33 -21.05
N GLN A 230 -4.49 9.91 -20.10
CA GLN A 230 -5.94 9.76 -19.98
C GLN A 230 -6.71 10.80 -20.79
N ILE A 231 -6.06 11.91 -21.15
CA ILE A 231 -6.63 13.06 -21.83
C ILE A 231 -6.56 12.84 -23.36
N ASN A 232 -7.69 13.03 -24.03
CA ASN A 232 -7.78 12.98 -25.50
C ASN A 232 -8.93 13.87 -25.94
N ASP A 233 -8.73 14.70 -26.97
CA ASP A 233 -9.75 15.61 -27.51
C ASP A 233 -11.05 14.88 -27.88
N ARG A 234 -10.98 13.61 -28.29
CA ARG A 234 -12.16 12.78 -28.59
C ARG A 234 -13.04 12.47 -27.37
N LYS A 235 -12.52 12.65 -26.16
CA LYS A 235 -13.22 12.41 -24.89
C LYS A 235 -13.85 13.68 -24.33
N VAL A 236 -13.60 14.83 -24.93
CA VAL A 236 -14.00 16.15 -24.41
C VAL A 236 -15.34 16.59 -25.00
N LYS A 237 -16.22 17.12 -24.16
CA LYS A 237 -17.55 17.67 -24.49
C LYS A 237 -17.74 19.02 -23.79
N PHE A 238 -18.61 19.88 -24.35
CA PHE A 238 -19.03 21.14 -23.73
C PHE A 238 -17.87 22.04 -23.25
N VAL A 239 -17.04 22.48 -24.20
CA VAL A 239 -15.89 23.34 -23.90
C VAL A 239 -16.35 24.78 -23.67
N SER A 240 -16.01 25.32 -22.51
CA SER A 240 -16.24 26.73 -22.15
C SER A 240 -15.17 27.66 -22.73
N GLU A 241 -15.44 28.95 -22.72
CA GLU A 241 -14.47 29.96 -23.11
C GLU A 241 -13.27 29.99 -22.15
N LYS A 242 -12.10 30.23 -22.71
CA LYS A 242 -10.86 30.36 -21.96
C LYS A 242 -10.90 31.64 -21.12
N LYS A 243 -10.69 31.51 -19.81
CA LYS A 243 -10.63 32.65 -18.87
C LYS A 243 -9.31 32.71 -18.12
N LYS A 244 -8.92 33.87 -17.61
CA LYS A 244 -7.74 34.01 -16.74
C LYS A 244 -8.05 33.45 -15.34
N TYR A 245 -7.10 32.76 -14.74
CA TYR A 245 -7.21 32.25 -13.37
C TYR A 245 -7.12 33.39 -12.36
N GLU A 246 -8.05 33.45 -11.41
CA GLU A 246 -8.12 34.54 -10.42
C GLU A 246 -6.94 34.53 -9.44
N PHE A 247 -6.43 33.35 -9.07
CA PHE A 247 -5.42 33.20 -8.02
C PHE A 247 -3.99 32.95 -8.55
N GLY A 248 -3.73 33.13 -9.85
CA GLY A 248 -2.38 32.96 -10.39
C GLY A 248 -2.25 33.07 -11.91
N ASP A 249 -1.01 32.89 -12.37
CA ASP A 249 -0.61 33.06 -13.77
C ASP A 249 -0.93 31.82 -14.62
N ALA A 250 -2.22 31.63 -14.88
CA ALA A 250 -2.73 30.57 -15.73
C ALA A 250 -4.01 30.99 -16.45
N PHE A 251 -4.39 30.20 -17.45
CA PHE A 251 -5.70 30.26 -18.07
C PHE A 251 -6.46 28.96 -17.84
N LEU A 252 -7.73 29.09 -17.54
CA LEU A 252 -8.64 27.98 -17.26
C LEU A 252 -9.58 27.76 -18.45
N THR A 253 -9.73 26.50 -18.83
CA THR A 253 -10.75 26.05 -19.76
C THR A 253 -11.52 24.92 -19.09
N GLU A 254 -12.82 25.09 -18.91
CA GLU A 254 -13.68 24.06 -18.34
C GLU A 254 -14.36 23.25 -19.45
N TYR A 255 -14.51 21.95 -19.24
CA TYR A 255 -15.24 21.05 -20.13
C TYR A 255 -15.74 19.81 -19.38
N THR A 256 -16.55 18.99 -20.03
CA THR A 256 -16.88 17.63 -19.56
C THR A 256 -15.97 16.63 -20.25
N ILE A 257 -15.42 15.68 -19.50
CA ILE A 257 -14.59 14.59 -20.04
C ILE A 257 -15.26 13.23 -19.81
N GLU A 258 -15.16 12.37 -20.81
CA GLU A 258 -15.62 10.99 -20.77
C GLU A 258 -14.47 10.02 -20.50
N LEU A 259 -14.58 9.27 -19.41
CA LEU A 259 -13.59 8.28 -18.98
C LEU A 259 -14.20 6.89 -19.09
N GLU A 260 -13.45 5.91 -19.58
CA GLU A 260 -13.90 4.51 -19.64
C GLU A 260 -13.37 3.74 -18.43
N ASP A 261 -14.21 2.90 -17.82
CA ASP A 261 -13.79 2.05 -16.72
C ASP A 261 -12.89 0.90 -17.20
N SER A 262 -11.69 0.81 -16.64
CA SER A 262 -10.74 -0.27 -16.97
C SER A 262 -11.20 -1.65 -16.48
N LEU A 263 -12.08 -1.71 -15.47
CA LEU A 263 -12.61 -2.95 -14.92
C LEU A 263 -13.89 -3.39 -15.65
N GLU A 264 -14.63 -2.45 -16.22
CA GLU A 264 -15.92 -2.69 -16.89
C GLU A 264 -15.91 -2.07 -18.29
N LYS A 265 -15.42 -2.85 -19.27
CA LYS A 265 -15.29 -2.39 -20.66
C LYS A 265 -16.62 -1.89 -21.22
N GLY A 266 -16.61 -0.69 -21.82
CA GLY A 266 -17.79 -0.03 -22.36
C GLY A 266 -18.55 0.85 -21.36
N TYR A 267 -18.22 0.83 -20.07
CA TYR A 267 -18.80 1.76 -19.12
C TYR A 267 -18.14 3.14 -19.24
N ILE A 268 -18.92 4.17 -19.59
CA ILE A 268 -18.46 5.55 -19.71
C ILE A 268 -18.91 6.36 -18.49
N TYR A 269 -17.96 7.04 -17.87
CA TYR A 269 -18.16 7.98 -16.77
C TYR A 269 -17.84 9.40 -17.25
N ALA A 270 -18.87 10.25 -17.32
CA ALA A 270 -18.72 11.65 -17.68
C ALA A 270 -18.55 12.50 -16.41
N THR A 271 -17.57 13.40 -16.39
CA THR A 271 -17.28 14.26 -15.24
C THR A 271 -16.83 15.65 -15.67
N ARG A 272 -17.02 16.64 -14.80
CA ARG A 272 -16.53 18.01 -15.03
C ARG A 272 -15.02 18.02 -14.93
N ALA A 273 -14.38 18.72 -15.85
CA ALA A 273 -12.95 18.85 -15.96
C ALA A 273 -12.53 20.31 -16.15
N VAL A 274 -11.39 20.67 -15.57
CA VAL A 274 -10.78 21.99 -15.66
C VAL A 274 -9.36 21.82 -16.16
N GLN A 275 -9.11 22.25 -17.38
CA GLN A 275 -7.76 22.36 -17.92
C GLN A 275 -7.12 23.67 -17.46
N VAL A 276 -5.95 23.53 -16.83
CA VAL A 276 -5.12 24.64 -16.35
C VAL A 276 -3.94 24.77 -17.29
N ASN A 277 -3.90 25.85 -18.05
CA ASN A 277 -2.78 26.20 -18.92
C ASN A 277 -1.94 27.26 -18.21
N TRP A 278 -0.83 26.85 -17.61
CA TRP A 278 0.09 27.75 -16.91
C TRP A 278 0.86 28.61 -17.91
N ASP A 279 1.17 29.85 -17.52
CA ASP A 279 1.90 30.79 -18.38
C ASP A 279 3.33 30.30 -18.71
N ASN A 280 3.86 29.34 -17.93
CA ASN A 280 5.13 28.65 -18.20
C ASN A 280 5.03 27.51 -19.25
N GLY A 281 3.88 27.34 -19.89
CA GLY A 281 3.63 26.32 -20.92
C GLY A 281 3.25 24.93 -20.40
N ARG A 282 3.23 24.72 -19.07
CA ARG A 282 2.73 23.46 -18.50
C ARG A 282 1.20 23.42 -18.55
N THR A 283 0.66 22.24 -18.76
CA THR A 283 -0.79 22.00 -18.76
C THR A 283 -1.12 20.83 -17.85
N CYS A 284 -2.20 20.95 -17.08
CA CYS A 284 -2.79 19.83 -16.36
C CYS A 284 -4.31 19.88 -16.43
N VAL A 285 -4.96 18.77 -16.11
CA VAL A 285 -6.43 18.66 -16.12
C VAL A 285 -6.89 18.12 -14.78
N LEU A 286 -7.70 18.91 -14.08
CA LEU A 286 -8.38 18.52 -12.86
C LEU A 286 -9.78 18.02 -13.20
N ILE A 287 -10.29 17.04 -12.46
CA ILE A 287 -11.66 16.56 -12.57
C ILE A 287 -12.38 16.67 -11.24
N THR A 288 -13.69 16.90 -11.30
CA THR A 288 -14.53 17.05 -10.11
C THR A 288 -15.98 16.63 -10.37
N SER A 289 -16.64 16.14 -9.33
CA SER A 289 -18.10 15.91 -9.34
C SER A 289 -18.91 17.19 -9.03
N LEU A 290 -18.27 18.26 -8.59
CA LEU A 290 -18.96 19.50 -8.17
C LEU A 290 -19.46 20.27 -9.40
N PRO A 291 -20.74 20.69 -9.43
CA PRO A 291 -21.22 21.54 -10.51
C PRO A 291 -20.69 22.98 -10.37
N GLN A 292 -20.58 23.69 -11.50
CA GLN A 292 -20.04 25.04 -11.55
C GLN A 292 -20.86 26.05 -10.72
N SER A 293 -22.17 25.87 -10.64
CA SER A 293 -23.08 26.70 -9.84
C SER A 293 -22.81 26.63 -8.33
N ILE A 294 -22.17 25.55 -7.89
CA ILE A 294 -21.90 25.28 -6.48
C ILE A 294 -20.44 25.56 -6.13
N PHE A 295 -19.51 25.15 -7.00
CA PHE A 295 -18.08 25.35 -6.78
C PHE A 295 -17.42 25.86 -8.07
N SER A 296 -17.00 27.12 -8.04
CA SER A 296 -16.42 27.81 -9.20
C SER A 296 -15.15 27.11 -9.72
N THR A 297 -14.87 27.25 -11.01
CA THR A 297 -13.67 26.74 -11.68
C THR A 297 -12.38 27.16 -10.96
N ASP A 298 -12.27 28.42 -10.51
CA ASP A 298 -11.09 28.94 -9.80
C ASP A 298 -10.90 28.25 -8.46
N ASN A 299 -11.97 28.08 -7.68
CA ASN A 299 -11.92 27.35 -6.41
C ASN A 299 -11.54 25.87 -6.59
N VAL A 300 -11.97 25.19 -7.67
CA VAL A 300 -11.51 23.81 -7.97
C VAL A 300 -9.98 23.77 -8.07
N VAL A 301 -9.41 24.68 -8.86
CA VAL A 301 -7.97 24.79 -9.08
C VAL A 301 -7.26 25.16 -7.78
N LYS A 302 -7.74 26.21 -7.10
CA LYS A 302 -7.18 26.69 -5.84
C LYS A 302 -7.13 25.59 -4.80
N SER A 303 -8.25 24.92 -4.53
CA SER A 303 -8.32 23.86 -3.54
C SER A 303 -7.40 22.69 -3.87
N TYR A 304 -7.28 22.31 -5.15
CA TYR A 304 -6.35 21.24 -5.53
C TYR A 304 -4.89 21.63 -5.29
N PHE A 305 -4.48 22.84 -5.66
CA PHE A 305 -3.08 23.27 -5.53
C PHE A 305 -2.70 23.68 -4.10
N ASP A 306 -3.66 24.18 -3.31
CA ASP A 306 -3.48 24.42 -1.86
C ASP A 306 -3.19 23.12 -1.09
N ARG A 307 -3.52 21.96 -1.65
CA ARG A 307 -3.11 20.65 -1.11
C ARG A 307 -1.60 20.57 -0.91
N TRP A 308 -0.78 21.12 -1.81
CA TRP A 308 0.67 21.02 -1.70
C TRP A 308 1.23 21.69 -0.43
N PRO A 309 1.01 23.00 -0.17
CA PRO A 309 1.47 23.63 1.07
C PRO A 309 0.74 23.09 2.30
N ALA A 310 -0.54 22.70 2.20
CA ALA A 310 -1.31 22.20 3.33
C ALA A 310 -0.90 20.79 3.76
N GLN A 311 -0.59 19.91 2.81
CA GLN A 311 -0.39 18.48 3.07
C GLN A 311 1.04 18.02 2.83
N GLU A 312 1.60 18.30 1.65
CA GLU A 312 2.92 17.75 1.28
C GLU A 312 4.05 18.39 2.07
N LEU A 313 3.98 19.71 2.29
CA LEU A 313 4.91 20.41 3.17
C LEU A 313 4.77 19.95 4.62
N SER A 314 3.52 19.83 5.12
CA SER A 314 3.22 19.27 6.44
C SER A 314 3.83 17.88 6.63
N PHE A 315 3.70 16.98 5.65
CA PHE A 315 4.34 15.66 5.72
C PHE A 315 5.86 15.72 5.72
N LYS A 316 6.46 16.63 4.95
CA LYS A 316 7.91 16.83 4.96
C LYS A 316 8.37 17.22 6.36
N ASP A 317 7.68 18.16 7.00
CA ASP A 317 8.00 18.64 8.34
C ASP A 317 7.74 17.56 9.40
N MET A 318 6.65 16.79 9.28
CA MET A 318 6.38 15.65 10.16
C MET A 318 7.42 14.53 10.02
N LYS A 319 7.98 14.32 8.82
CA LYS A 319 9.05 13.34 8.60
C LYS A 319 10.34 13.76 9.30
N SER A 320 10.71 15.03 9.25
CA SER A 320 11.91 15.54 9.93
C SER A 320 11.72 15.75 11.43
N GLY A 321 10.60 16.33 11.85
CA GLY A 321 10.32 16.71 13.24
C GLY A 321 9.86 15.53 14.09
N VAL A 322 8.72 14.93 13.75
CA VAL A 322 8.09 13.87 14.57
C VAL A 322 8.44 12.44 14.12
N ASN A 323 9.27 12.30 13.09
CA ASN A 323 9.73 11.02 12.55
C ASN A 323 8.55 10.08 12.16
N ILE A 324 7.56 10.63 11.44
CA ILE A 324 6.35 9.89 11.08
C ILE A 324 6.60 8.75 10.09
N ASN A 325 7.73 8.76 9.37
CA ASN A 325 8.15 7.68 8.46
C ASN A 325 8.69 6.42 9.17
N ARG A 326 8.87 6.44 10.50
CA ARG A 326 9.41 5.31 11.25
C ARG A 326 8.33 4.38 11.77
N ILE A 327 8.54 3.08 11.57
CA ILE A 327 7.75 2.00 12.15
C ILE A 327 8.15 1.79 13.62
N VAL A 328 7.16 1.64 14.50
CA VAL A 328 7.38 1.38 15.93
C VAL A 328 7.08 -0.06 16.35
N GLY A 329 6.24 -0.78 15.60
CA GLY A 329 5.90 -2.20 15.84
C GLY A 329 6.65 -3.21 14.96
N PHE A 330 7.00 -4.37 15.52
CA PHE A 330 7.67 -5.46 14.80
C PHE A 330 6.96 -6.82 14.91
N THR A 331 5.78 -6.85 15.53
CA THR A 331 4.96 -8.05 15.67
C THR A 331 4.31 -8.39 14.35
N LYS A 332 4.21 -9.69 14.04
CA LYS A 332 3.72 -10.17 12.75
C LYS A 332 2.86 -11.42 12.92
N LYS A 333 1.92 -11.60 12.00
CA LYS A 333 1.11 -12.79 11.82
C LYS A 333 1.38 -13.38 10.46
N LEU A 334 1.58 -14.69 10.38
CA LEU A 334 1.64 -15.38 9.10
C LEU A 334 0.20 -15.58 8.62
N ILE A 335 -0.14 -15.01 7.48
CA ILE A 335 -1.47 -15.08 6.87
C ILE A 335 -1.35 -15.68 5.47
N ASP A 336 -2.48 -16.14 4.95
CA ASP A 336 -2.58 -16.57 3.57
C ASP A 336 -2.57 -15.34 2.63
N ASN A 337 -1.89 -15.49 1.50
CA ASN A 337 -1.79 -14.46 0.49
C ASN A 337 -2.85 -14.74 -0.58
N GLU A 338 -4.05 -14.22 -0.35
CA GLU A 338 -5.24 -14.46 -1.19
C GLU A 338 -4.97 -14.19 -2.67
N LYS A 339 -4.29 -13.08 -3.00
CA LYS A 339 -3.93 -12.75 -4.39
C LYS A 339 -3.04 -13.82 -5.04
N VAL A 340 -2.10 -14.38 -4.28
CA VAL A 340 -1.24 -15.46 -4.78
C VAL A 340 -1.99 -16.78 -4.84
N LEU A 341 -2.89 -17.07 -3.91
CA LEU A 341 -3.72 -18.27 -3.94
C LEU A 341 -4.64 -18.27 -5.16
N LEU A 342 -5.37 -17.18 -5.41
CA LEU A 342 -6.17 -17.01 -6.62
C LEU A 342 -5.33 -17.17 -7.88
N LYS A 343 -4.12 -16.57 -7.89
CA LYS A 343 -3.24 -16.71 -9.06
C LYS A 343 -2.75 -18.15 -9.27
N ILE A 344 -2.50 -18.88 -8.19
CA ILE A 344 -2.15 -20.30 -8.25
C ILE A 344 -3.31 -21.10 -8.84
N GLU A 345 -4.55 -20.86 -8.39
CA GLU A 345 -5.73 -21.54 -8.90
C GLU A 345 -5.94 -21.25 -10.39
N GLU A 346 -5.81 -19.98 -10.82
CA GLU A 346 -5.87 -19.59 -12.24
C GLU A 346 -4.81 -20.32 -13.08
N LEU A 347 -3.56 -20.33 -12.61
CA LEU A 347 -2.45 -20.96 -13.33
C LEU A 347 -2.61 -22.47 -13.38
N GLN A 348 -3.08 -23.11 -12.31
CA GLN A 348 -3.38 -24.54 -12.28
C GLN A 348 -4.52 -24.88 -13.24
N GLY A 349 -5.61 -24.11 -13.21
CA GLY A 349 -6.74 -24.27 -14.14
C GLY A 349 -6.31 -24.12 -15.60
N ALA A 350 -5.50 -23.09 -15.90
CA ALA A 350 -4.98 -22.86 -17.25
C ALA A 350 -3.99 -23.96 -17.70
N THR A 351 -3.12 -24.43 -16.79
CA THR A 351 -2.18 -25.53 -17.06
C THR A 351 -2.94 -26.81 -17.37
N ASN A 352 -3.95 -27.17 -16.56
CA ASN A 352 -4.77 -28.36 -16.77
C ASN A 352 -5.52 -28.33 -18.11
N ARG A 353 -6.00 -27.17 -18.55
CA ARG A 353 -6.65 -27.02 -19.86
C ARG A 353 -5.66 -27.30 -21.00
N ILE A 354 -4.50 -26.67 -20.97
CA ILE A 354 -3.46 -26.87 -22.00
C ILE A 354 -2.94 -28.31 -21.98
N GLU A 355 -2.79 -28.93 -20.81
CA GLU A 355 -2.39 -30.34 -20.71
C GLU A 355 -3.42 -31.30 -21.31
N LYS A 356 -4.72 -30.98 -21.22
CA LYS A 356 -5.77 -31.74 -21.91
C LYS A 356 -5.72 -31.55 -23.42
N GLU A 357 -5.50 -30.32 -23.89
CA GLU A 357 -5.30 -30.03 -25.33
C GLU A 357 -4.08 -30.79 -25.89
N LEU A 358 -2.99 -30.83 -25.13
CA LEU A 358 -1.75 -31.50 -25.49
C LEU A 358 -1.67 -32.97 -25.04
N GLU A 359 -2.78 -33.60 -24.65
CA GLU A 359 -2.75 -34.94 -24.04
C GLU A 359 -2.07 -35.98 -24.94
N LEU A 360 -2.42 -35.99 -26.24
CA LEU A 360 -1.84 -36.90 -27.22
C LEU A 360 -0.36 -36.61 -27.50
N PRO A 361 0.05 -35.35 -27.82
CA PRO A 361 1.46 -34.97 -27.92
C PRO A 361 2.28 -35.33 -26.66
N LEU A 362 1.76 -35.03 -25.46
CA LEU A 362 2.43 -35.29 -24.19
C LEU A 362 2.59 -36.80 -23.93
N LYS A 363 1.58 -37.62 -24.26
CA LYS A 363 1.70 -39.09 -24.18
C LYS A 363 2.78 -39.63 -25.13
N LYS A 364 2.85 -39.10 -26.36
CA LYS A 364 3.90 -39.48 -27.32
C LYS A 364 5.29 -39.09 -26.82
N ILE A 365 5.46 -37.86 -26.36
CA ILE A 365 6.72 -37.37 -25.77
C ILE A 365 7.12 -38.24 -24.58
N LYS A 366 6.20 -38.53 -23.65
CA LYS A 366 6.46 -39.37 -22.48
C LYS A 366 6.89 -40.80 -22.86
N GLY A 367 6.36 -41.34 -23.96
CA GLY A 367 6.81 -42.61 -24.52
C GLY A 367 8.26 -42.55 -25.01
N ILE A 368 8.59 -41.50 -25.78
CA ILE A 368 9.95 -41.27 -26.30
C ILE A 368 10.93 -40.99 -25.17
N GLU A 369 10.54 -40.22 -24.14
CA GLU A 369 11.34 -39.92 -22.95
C GLU A 369 11.72 -41.18 -22.17
N ARG A 370 10.83 -42.17 -22.07
CA ARG A 370 11.16 -43.47 -21.45
C ARG A 370 12.25 -44.21 -22.23
N THR A 371 12.12 -44.27 -23.55
CA THR A 371 13.14 -44.88 -24.42
C THR A 371 14.45 -44.10 -24.36
N LEU A 372 14.38 -42.78 -24.34
CA LEU A 372 15.53 -41.89 -24.19
C LEU A 372 16.25 -42.13 -22.86
N GLN A 373 15.52 -42.32 -21.77
CA GLN A 373 16.10 -42.59 -20.46
C GLN A 373 16.85 -43.93 -20.45
N LEU A 374 16.26 -44.99 -21.00
CA LEU A 374 16.95 -46.28 -21.16
C LEU A 374 18.27 -46.15 -21.93
N LYS A 375 18.26 -45.37 -23.02
CA LYS A 375 19.46 -45.11 -23.82
C LYS A 375 20.51 -44.27 -23.11
N ILE A 376 20.09 -43.30 -22.29
CA ILE A 376 21.00 -42.53 -21.42
C ILE A 376 21.62 -43.44 -20.36
N ASP A 377 20.87 -44.37 -19.80
CA ASP A 377 21.39 -45.34 -18.81
C ASP A 377 22.34 -46.36 -19.47
N GLU A 378 22.06 -46.81 -20.70
CA GLU A 378 23.02 -47.59 -21.52
C GLU A 378 24.30 -46.77 -21.79
N GLU A 379 24.17 -45.48 -22.15
CA GLU A 379 25.31 -44.59 -22.37
C GLU A 379 26.20 -44.49 -21.11
N ARG A 380 25.60 -44.42 -19.91
CA ARG A 380 26.34 -44.35 -18.64
C ARG A 380 27.28 -45.54 -18.44
N ILE A 381 26.86 -46.76 -18.80
CA ILE A 381 27.68 -47.98 -18.66
C ILE A 381 28.99 -47.83 -19.44
N TYR A 382 28.92 -47.38 -20.69
CA TYR A 382 30.11 -47.16 -21.52
C TYR A 382 30.95 -45.98 -21.03
N ARG A 383 30.30 -44.96 -20.46
CA ARG A 383 31.01 -43.83 -19.86
C ARG A 383 31.79 -44.22 -18.60
N GLU A 384 31.26 -45.13 -17.79
CA GLU A 384 31.91 -45.66 -16.58
C GLU A 384 33.08 -46.59 -16.91
N ARG A 385 32.99 -47.36 -18.00
CA ARG A 385 34.07 -48.23 -18.49
C ARG A 385 35.24 -47.48 -19.15
N SER A 386 35.05 -46.20 -19.45
CA SER A 386 36.06 -45.38 -20.13
C SER A 386 37.03 -44.71 -19.16
N ILE A 387 38.27 -44.50 -19.60
CA ILE A 387 39.27 -43.71 -18.86
C ILE A 387 39.49 -42.39 -19.59
N VAL A 388 39.37 -41.26 -18.91
CA VAL A 388 39.69 -39.95 -19.50
C VAL A 388 41.15 -39.63 -19.22
N ALA A 389 41.97 -39.52 -20.27
CA ALA A 389 43.38 -39.16 -20.17
C ALA A 389 43.71 -38.03 -21.15
N LYS A 390 44.33 -36.95 -20.66
CA LYS A 390 44.64 -35.73 -21.45
C LYS A 390 43.42 -35.12 -22.16
N GLY A 391 42.24 -35.17 -21.53
CA GLY A 391 40.99 -34.61 -22.07
C GLY A 391 40.27 -35.50 -23.09
N GLU A 392 40.86 -36.63 -23.48
CA GLU A 392 40.25 -37.58 -24.41
C GLU A 392 39.77 -38.83 -23.68
N ARG A 393 38.61 -39.33 -24.11
CA ARG A 393 38.01 -40.55 -23.57
C ARG A 393 38.63 -41.77 -24.27
N LYS A 394 39.37 -42.59 -23.51
CA LYS A 394 39.94 -43.85 -23.97
C LYS A 394 38.99 -45.01 -23.67
N LEU A 395 38.63 -45.75 -24.70
CA LEU A 395 37.75 -46.91 -24.71
C LEU A 395 38.33 -47.96 -25.67
N SER A 396 37.91 -49.22 -25.53
CA SER A 396 38.15 -50.21 -26.58
C SER A 396 37.48 -49.76 -27.88
N GLU A 397 38.00 -50.13 -29.05
CA GLU A 397 37.41 -49.75 -30.34
C GLU A 397 35.93 -50.15 -30.46
N LEU A 398 35.59 -51.32 -29.89
CA LEU A 398 34.23 -51.84 -29.86
C LEU A 398 33.31 -50.98 -28.97
N ASP A 399 33.75 -50.63 -27.76
CA ASP A 399 32.96 -49.79 -26.85
C ASP A 399 32.85 -48.33 -27.34
N ALA A 400 33.88 -47.82 -28.02
CA ALA A 400 33.86 -46.50 -28.64
C ALA A 400 32.82 -46.42 -29.77
N LYS A 401 32.72 -47.48 -30.59
CA LYS A 401 31.70 -47.59 -31.64
C LYS A 401 30.29 -47.66 -31.04
N ASN A 402 30.08 -48.53 -30.05
CA ASN A 402 28.79 -48.66 -29.36
C ASN A 402 28.33 -47.36 -28.68
N LEU A 403 29.26 -46.63 -28.03
CA LEU A 403 28.96 -45.33 -27.43
C LEU A 403 28.50 -44.31 -28.49
N LYS A 404 29.14 -44.29 -29.65
CA LYS A 404 28.79 -43.38 -30.76
C LYS A 404 27.41 -43.69 -31.33
N ASP A 405 27.08 -44.97 -31.47
CA ASP A 405 25.77 -45.42 -31.97
C ASP A 405 24.65 -45.04 -30.98
N ILE A 406 24.85 -45.27 -29.68
CA ILE A 406 23.91 -44.85 -28.62
C ILE A 406 23.73 -43.32 -28.61
N GLN A 407 24.80 -42.55 -28.76
CA GLN A 407 24.72 -41.09 -28.84
C GLN A 407 23.93 -40.61 -30.05
N SER A 408 24.08 -41.29 -31.19
CA SER A 408 23.29 -41.02 -32.40
C SER A 408 21.80 -41.29 -32.16
N GLU A 409 21.46 -42.40 -31.51
CA GLU A 409 20.09 -42.76 -31.12
C GLU A 409 19.49 -41.73 -30.14
N ILE A 410 20.23 -41.33 -29.11
CA ILE A 410 19.83 -40.27 -28.16
C ILE A 410 19.52 -38.97 -28.91
N ASN A 411 20.37 -38.56 -29.85
CA ASN A 411 20.17 -37.35 -30.63
C ASN A 411 18.95 -37.45 -31.55
N SER A 412 18.70 -38.61 -32.14
CA SER A 412 17.50 -38.89 -32.94
C SER A 412 16.22 -38.78 -32.11
N LEU A 413 16.20 -39.38 -30.91
CA LEU A 413 15.07 -39.31 -29.98
C LEU A 413 14.81 -37.86 -29.52
N LYS A 414 15.85 -37.08 -29.20
CA LYS A 414 15.72 -35.66 -28.88
C LYS A 414 15.13 -34.83 -30.02
N ARG A 415 15.54 -35.09 -31.27
CA ARG A 415 14.96 -34.43 -32.46
C ARG A 415 13.49 -34.78 -32.65
N LYS A 416 13.10 -36.03 -32.40
CA LYS A 416 11.69 -36.46 -32.46
C LYS A 416 10.83 -35.74 -31.42
N ILE A 417 11.31 -35.60 -30.17
CA ILE A 417 10.62 -34.80 -29.15
C ILE A 417 10.42 -33.37 -29.62
N LYS A 418 11.50 -32.72 -30.11
CA LYS A 418 11.44 -31.34 -30.60
C LYS A 418 10.46 -31.18 -31.77
N SER A 419 10.38 -32.14 -32.68
CA SER A 419 9.42 -32.11 -33.78
C SER A 419 7.98 -32.11 -33.27
N ILE A 420 7.66 -32.95 -32.29
CA ILE A 420 6.32 -33.00 -31.68
C ILE A 420 6.00 -31.68 -30.94
N GLU A 421 6.99 -31.08 -30.28
CA GLU A 421 6.82 -29.76 -29.65
C GLU A 421 6.58 -28.65 -30.69
N MET A 422 7.20 -28.73 -31.87
CA MET A 422 7.04 -27.75 -32.94
C MET A 422 5.64 -27.79 -33.58
N ASP A 423 5.01 -28.96 -33.65
CA ASP A 423 3.65 -29.09 -34.21
C ASP A 423 2.63 -28.25 -33.43
N ASP A 424 2.83 -28.08 -32.11
CA ASP A 424 1.97 -27.30 -31.20
C ASP A 424 2.76 -26.23 -30.41
N GLU A 425 3.72 -25.57 -31.05
CA GLU A 425 4.73 -24.72 -30.39
C GLU A 425 4.14 -23.68 -29.44
N LYS A 426 3.05 -23.01 -29.83
CA LYS A 426 2.39 -21.99 -29.00
C LYS A 426 1.87 -22.55 -27.69
N SER A 427 1.23 -23.72 -27.72
CA SER A 427 0.65 -24.37 -26.56
C SER A 427 1.73 -24.90 -25.63
N PHE A 428 2.79 -25.52 -26.17
CA PHE A 428 3.95 -25.96 -25.38
C PHE A 428 4.69 -24.79 -24.71
N ASN A 429 4.94 -23.70 -25.43
CA ASN A 429 5.54 -22.49 -24.87
C ASN A 429 4.67 -21.87 -23.78
N SER A 430 3.34 -21.80 -24.00
CA SER A 430 2.42 -21.32 -22.98
C SER A 430 2.41 -22.22 -21.74
N LEU A 431 2.45 -23.55 -21.91
CA LEU A 431 2.47 -24.51 -20.81
C LEU A 431 3.74 -24.35 -19.97
N LYS A 432 4.90 -24.25 -20.64
CA LYS A 432 6.20 -24.05 -19.99
C LYS A 432 6.25 -22.75 -19.19
N ASN A 433 5.78 -21.65 -19.77
CA ASN A 433 5.74 -20.34 -19.11
C ASN A 433 4.84 -20.37 -17.87
N LYS A 434 3.63 -20.93 -17.99
CA LYS A 434 2.67 -21.04 -16.86
C LYS A 434 3.18 -21.97 -15.76
N LYS A 435 3.79 -23.11 -16.08
CA LYS A 435 4.42 -24.00 -15.10
C LYS A 435 5.61 -23.35 -14.39
N SER A 436 6.44 -22.60 -15.12
CA SER A 436 7.55 -21.84 -14.53
C SER A 436 7.06 -20.75 -13.59
N GLU A 437 6.02 -20.02 -13.98
CA GLU A 437 5.38 -19.02 -13.13
C GLU A 437 4.77 -19.66 -11.87
N LEU A 438 4.04 -20.78 -12.02
CA LEU A 438 3.47 -21.54 -10.92
C LEU A 438 4.56 -21.97 -9.92
N ALA A 439 5.66 -22.57 -10.40
CA ALA A 439 6.78 -22.96 -9.56
C ALA A 439 7.41 -21.77 -8.81
N ARG A 440 7.44 -20.58 -9.43
CA ARG A 440 7.97 -19.35 -8.80
C ARG A 440 7.08 -18.80 -7.69
N ILE A 441 5.78 -19.05 -7.74
CA ILE A 441 4.81 -18.46 -6.79
C ILE A 441 4.25 -19.46 -5.78
N ILE A 442 4.41 -20.78 -5.98
CA ILE A 442 3.81 -21.81 -5.13
C ILE A 442 4.28 -21.75 -3.67
N ASP A 443 5.51 -21.31 -3.43
CA ASP A 443 6.08 -21.14 -2.08
C ASP A 443 5.71 -19.79 -1.43
N LYS A 444 4.98 -18.94 -2.16
CA LYS A 444 4.59 -17.58 -1.72
C LYS A 444 3.13 -17.50 -1.28
N LYS A 445 2.50 -18.65 -1.03
CA LYS A 445 1.12 -18.77 -0.53
C LYS A 445 0.90 -18.06 0.81
N LYS A 446 1.96 -17.88 1.59
CA LYS A 446 1.90 -17.21 2.89
C LYS A 446 2.75 -15.96 2.92
N ILE A 447 2.25 -14.95 3.60
CA ILE A 447 2.91 -13.66 3.77
C ILE A 447 2.78 -13.21 5.22
N TYR A 448 3.77 -12.46 5.71
CA TYR A 448 3.66 -11.88 7.04
C TYR A 448 2.94 -10.54 6.97
N SER A 449 1.80 -10.46 7.66
CA SER A 449 1.13 -9.20 7.99
C SER A 449 1.70 -8.65 9.29
N VAL A 450 2.04 -7.37 9.30
CA VAL A 450 2.53 -6.67 10.49
C VAL A 450 1.34 -6.22 11.32
N ASP A 451 1.47 -6.39 12.62
CA ASP A 451 0.57 -5.87 13.62
C ASP A 451 0.83 -4.37 13.80
N VAL A 452 -0.19 -3.57 13.43
CA VAL A 452 -0.11 -2.11 13.29
C VAL A 452 -0.52 -1.36 14.56
N GLU A 453 -1.05 -2.03 15.57
CA GLU A 453 -1.59 -1.44 16.81
C GLU A 453 -0.63 -0.43 17.44
N LEU A 454 0.62 -0.86 17.64
CA LEU A 454 1.63 0.00 18.26
C LEU A 454 2.02 1.18 17.36
N ASP A 455 2.04 0.95 16.05
CA ASP A 455 2.34 2.00 15.08
C ASP A 455 1.23 3.05 15.06
N GLN A 456 -0.03 2.62 15.17
CA GLN A 456 -1.19 3.49 15.29
C GLN A 456 -1.15 4.32 16.59
N ILE A 457 -1.00 3.68 17.75
CA ILE A 457 -0.91 4.39 19.06
C ILE A 457 0.15 5.50 19.01
N MET A 458 1.35 5.17 18.51
CA MET A 458 2.45 6.14 18.45
C MET A 458 2.21 7.23 17.40
N THR A 459 1.45 6.94 16.35
CA THR A 459 1.08 7.93 15.35
C THR A 459 0.07 8.93 15.91
N CYS A 460 -0.86 8.54 16.79
CA CYS A 460 -1.75 9.48 17.48
C CYS A 460 -0.97 10.55 18.25
N PHE A 461 0.08 10.16 18.97
CA PHE A 461 0.94 11.11 19.70
C PHE A 461 1.72 12.02 18.76
N LYS A 462 2.27 11.49 17.67
CA LYS A 462 3.02 12.27 16.67
C LYS A 462 2.16 13.28 15.94
N ILE A 463 0.94 12.89 15.55
CA ILE A 463 -0.04 13.78 14.90
C ILE A 463 -0.48 14.87 15.86
N SER A 464 -0.82 14.49 17.09
CA SER A 464 -1.23 15.47 18.10
C SER A 464 -0.12 16.49 18.37
N PHE A 465 1.14 16.05 18.36
CA PHE A 465 2.28 16.95 18.49
C PHE A 465 2.39 17.89 17.28
N ALA A 466 2.27 17.35 16.07
CA ALA A 466 2.30 18.12 14.83
C ALA A 466 1.16 19.14 14.72
N ASN A 467 -0.01 18.89 15.31
CA ASN A 467 -1.11 19.86 15.35
C ASN A 467 -0.85 21.05 16.30
N ILE A 468 0.14 20.95 17.20
CA ILE A 468 0.47 22.01 18.18
C ILE A 468 1.65 22.86 17.70
N CYS A 469 2.53 22.28 16.90
CA CYS A 469 3.66 22.98 16.26
C CYS A 469 3.20 23.72 15.01
#